data_AF-A0A5P8U0T6-F1
#
_entry.id   AF-A0A5P8U0T6-F1
#
_cell.length_a   1.000
_cell.length_b   1.000
_cell.length_c   1.000
_cell.angle_alpha   90.00
_cell.angle_beta   90.00
_cell.angle_gamma   90.00
#
_symmetry.space_group_name_H-M   'P 1'
#
loop_
_entity.id
_entity.type
_entity.pdbx_description
1 polymer ?
#
loop_
_entity_poly.entity_id
_entity_poly.type
_entity_poly.pdbx_seq_one_letter_code
_entity_poly.pdbx_strand_id
1 'polypeptide(L)'
;TGDTLTNEKQKAILEAITFPEPVIGYSIEPKKQADQDKLTLSIAKLMEEDPTLRMETNTETGQTILKGMGELHLEIIIDRLRREFKLEINQGAPQVAYKEALTATIEHKEVYKKQTGGRGKFADV
;
A
#
# COMPACT_ATOMS: atom_id res chain seq x y z
N THR A 1 7.37 -3.66 21.04
CA THR A 1 7.75 -5.08 21.24
C THR A 1 9.19 -5.25 20.79
N GLY A 2 10.13 -5.53 21.70
CA GLY A 2 11.57 -5.60 21.39
C GLY A 2 12.47 -4.71 22.26
N ASP A 3 11.91 -3.99 23.22
CA ASP A 3 12.65 -3.09 24.09
C ASP A 3 13.48 -3.86 25.13
N THR A 4 14.80 -3.62 25.14
CA THR A 4 15.69 -4.14 26.18
C THR A 4 15.79 -3.12 27.31
N LEU A 5 15.14 -3.40 28.44
CA LEU A 5 15.31 -2.62 29.66
C LEU A 5 16.66 -2.98 30.27
N THR A 6 17.58 -2.00 30.35
CA THR A 6 18.88 -2.18 30.98
C THR A 6 19.26 -1.02 31.88
N ASN A 7 20.23 -1.26 32.77
CA ASN A 7 20.79 -0.30 33.70
C ASN A 7 21.57 0.80 32.96
N GLU A 8 21.53 2.05 33.45
CA GLU A 8 22.10 3.24 32.81
C GLU A 8 23.60 3.12 32.50
N LYS A 9 24.32 2.29 33.28
CA LYS A 9 25.76 2.05 33.15
C LYS A 9 26.16 0.87 32.25
N GLN A 10 25.22 0.02 31.85
CA GLN A 10 25.48 -1.12 30.98
C GLN A 10 24.41 -1.20 29.90
N LYS A 11 24.68 -0.60 28.74
CA LYS A 11 23.85 -0.78 27.55
C LYS A 11 24.19 -2.12 26.88
N ALA A 12 23.64 -3.21 27.40
CA ALA A 12 23.56 -4.45 26.64
C ALA A 12 22.35 -4.33 25.70
N ILE A 13 22.59 -4.00 24.44
CA ILE A 13 21.56 -4.03 23.40
C ILE A 13 21.48 -5.48 22.93
N LEU A 14 20.36 -6.15 23.19
CA LEU A 14 20.11 -7.49 22.65
C LEU A 14 19.83 -7.37 21.15
N GLU A 15 20.24 -8.37 20.37
CA GLU A 15 20.01 -8.40 18.92
C GLU A 15 18.52 -8.23 18.61
N ALA A 16 18.23 -7.27 17.73
CA ALA A 16 16.88 -7.00 17.28
C ALA A 16 16.37 -8.18 16.46
N ILE A 17 15.19 -8.67 16.81
CA ILE A 17 14.49 -9.71 16.04
C ILE A 17 14.23 -9.12 14.64
N THR A 18 14.85 -9.71 13.63
CA THR A 18 14.63 -9.35 12.23
C THR A 18 13.39 -10.09 11.75
N PHE A 19 12.31 -9.35 11.50
CA PHE A 19 11.11 -9.92 10.91
C PHE A 19 11.33 -10.09 9.40
N PRO A 20 11.07 -11.28 8.83
CA PRO A 20 11.18 -11.50 7.40
C PRO A 20 10.18 -10.62 6.64
N GLU A 21 10.52 -10.28 5.39
CA GLU A 21 9.60 -9.50 4.56
C GLU A 21 8.36 -10.33 4.19
N PRO A 22 7.16 -9.74 4.27
CA PRO A 22 5.92 -10.44 3.93
C PRO A 22 5.90 -10.81 2.45
N VAL A 23 5.49 -12.04 2.16
CA VAL A 23 5.62 -12.67 0.84
C VAL A 23 4.38 -12.48 -0.03
N ILE A 24 3.22 -12.26 0.59
CA ILE A 24 1.93 -12.14 -0.08
C ILE A 24 1.23 -10.85 0.33
N GLY A 25 0.56 -10.21 -0.64
CA GLY A 25 -0.25 -9.02 -0.42
C GLY A 25 -1.66 -9.19 -0.98
N TYR A 26 -2.67 -8.78 -0.22
CA TYR A 26 -4.04 -8.64 -0.67
C TYR A 26 -4.43 -7.17 -0.74
N SER A 27 -5.16 -6.80 -1.79
CA SER A 27 -5.88 -5.53 -1.80
C SER A 27 -7.11 -5.68 -0.92
N ILE A 28 -7.26 -4.76 0.03
CA ILE A 28 -8.39 -4.71 0.94
C ILE A 28 -9.15 -3.42 0.73
N GLU A 29 -10.47 -3.52 0.60
CA GLU A 29 -11.35 -2.37 0.46
C GLU A 29 -12.56 -2.52 1.39
N PRO A 30 -12.88 -1.50 2.20
CA PRO A 30 -14.07 -1.56 3.04
C PRO A 30 -15.32 -1.51 2.16
N LYS A 31 -16.34 -2.33 2.46
CA LYS A 31 -17.62 -2.26 1.73
C LYS A 31 -18.31 -0.91 1.85
N LYS A 32 -18.05 -0.19 2.94
CA LYS A 32 -18.60 1.14 3.23
C LYS A 32 -17.47 2.14 3.37
N GLN A 33 -17.56 3.24 2.63
CA GLN A 33 -16.55 4.30 2.68
C GLN A 33 -16.45 4.94 4.09
N ALA A 34 -17.56 5.00 4.82
CA ALA A 34 -17.60 5.47 6.21
C ALA A 34 -16.84 4.59 7.22
N ASP A 35 -16.47 3.36 6.83
CA ASP A 35 -15.73 2.43 7.68
C ASP A 35 -14.23 2.40 7.34
N GLN A 36 -13.76 3.23 6.40
CA GLN A 36 -12.35 3.31 6.00
C GLN A 36 -11.44 3.83 7.12
N ASP A 37 -11.90 4.82 7.88
CA ASP A 37 -11.17 5.31 9.06
C ASP A 37 -11.03 4.22 10.13
N LYS A 38 -12.11 3.46 10.39
CA LYS A 38 -12.08 2.35 11.34
C LYS A 38 -11.17 1.22 10.87
N LEU A 39 -11.18 0.90 9.57
CA LEU A 39 -10.30 -0.11 9.00
C LEU A 39 -8.83 0.26 9.23
N THR A 40 -8.45 1.50 8.95
CA THR A 40 -7.10 2.01 9.19
C THR A 40 -6.71 1.92 10.67
N LEU A 41 -7.62 2.31 11.56
CA LEU A 41 -7.38 2.31 13.00
C LEU A 41 -7.32 0.89 13.59
N SER A 42 -8.07 -0.06 13.03
CA SER A 42 -8.08 -1.45 13.44
C SER A 42 -6.83 -2.19 12.97
N ILE A 43 -6.40 -1.93 11.73
CA ILE A 43 -5.15 -2.48 11.19
C ILE A 43 -3.95 -1.94 11.97
N ALA A 44 -3.93 -0.65 12.32
CA ALA A 44 -2.86 -0.09 13.15
C ALA A 44 -2.71 -0.82 14.49
N LYS A 45 -3.84 -1.13 15.16
CA LYS A 45 -3.81 -1.92 16.41
C LYS A 45 -3.29 -3.35 16.19
N LEU A 46 -3.72 -3.99 15.10
CA LEU A 46 -3.25 -5.34 14.75
C LEU A 46 -1.76 -5.35 14.38
N MET A 47 -1.24 -4.27 13.79
CA MET A 47 0.19 -4.11 13.53
C MET A 47 1.02 -3.93 14.81
N GLU A 48 0.43 -3.39 15.88
CA GLU A 48 1.10 -3.36 17.20
C GLU A 48 1.17 -4.75 17.84
N GLU A 49 0.16 -5.60 17.62
CA GLU A 49 0.13 -6.98 18.09
C GLU A 49 1.08 -7.88 17.27
N ASP A 50 1.05 -7.75 15.94
CA ASP A 50 1.85 -8.54 15.01
C ASP A 50 2.76 -7.64 14.13
N PRO A 51 4.07 -7.56 14.44
CA PRO A 51 5.03 -6.76 13.69
C PRO A 51 5.33 -7.29 12.28
N THR A 52 4.81 -8.46 11.90
CA THR A 52 4.98 -9.05 10.55
C THR A 52 3.92 -8.54 9.56
N LEU A 53 2.85 -7.93 10.06
CA LEU A 53 1.82 -7.33 9.23
C LEU A 53 2.28 -5.95 8.72
N ARG A 54 2.25 -5.74 7.41
CA ARG A 54 2.53 -4.43 6.81
C ARG A 54 1.33 -3.95 6.01
N MET A 55 0.97 -2.68 6.22
CA MET A 55 -0.03 -1.99 5.42
C MET A 55 0.68 -0.97 4.52
N GLU A 56 0.34 -0.98 3.24
CA GLU A 56 0.87 -0.05 2.25
C GLU A 56 -0.28 0.48 1.40
N THR A 57 -0.39 1.79 1.26
CA THR A 57 -1.34 2.38 0.31
C THR A 57 -0.62 2.60 -1.01
N ASN A 58 -1.11 1.96 -2.07
CA ASN A 58 -0.57 2.15 -3.41
C ASN A 58 -1.05 3.49 -3.96
N THR A 59 -0.11 4.40 -4.26
CA THR A 59 -0.40 5.75 -4.78
C THR A 59 -0.86 5.76 -6.23
N GLU A 60 -0.53 4.72 -7.02
CA GLU A 60 -0.93 4.61 -8.43
C GLU A 60 -2.37 4.11 -8.58
N THR A 61 -2.82 3.21 -7.69
CA THR A 61 -4.17 2.61 -7.76
C THR A 61 -5.12 3.13 -6.68
N GLY A 62 -4.62 3.85 -5.67
CA GLY A 62 -5.40 4.34 -4.53
C GLY A 62 -5.86 3.24 -3.57
N GLN A 63 -5.42 2.00 -3.75
CA GLN A 63 -5.84 0.84 -2.97
C GLN A 63 -4.95 0.64 -1.74
N THR A 64 -5.56 0.14 -0.66
CA THR A 64 -4.83 -0.30 0.53
C THR A 64 -4.44 -1.76 0.36
N ILE A 65 -3.14 -2.03 0.36
CA ILE A 65 -2.56 -3.36 0.24
C ILE A 65 -2.12 -3.81 1.64
N LEU A 66 -2.65 -4.95 2.08
CA LEU A 66 -2.25 -5.63 3.30
C LEU A 66 -1.28 -6.76 2.95
N LYS A 67 -0.05 -6.67 3.46
CA LYS A 67 1.02 -7.64 3.26
C LYS A 67 1.18 -8.50 4.52
N GLY A 68 1.25 -9.82 4.34
CA GLY A 68 1.42 -10.79 5.41
C GLY A 68 2.39 -11.91 5.03
N MET A 69 2.77 -12.73 6.01
CA MET A 69 3.70 -13.85 5.80
C MET A 69 3.09 -15.01 4.99
N GLY A 70 1.76 -15.14 4.97
CA GLY A 70 1.08 -16.21 4.25
C GLY A 70 -0.43 -15.99 4.15
N GLU A 71 -1.09 -16.79 3.33
CA GLU A 71 -2.54 -16.75 3.09
C GLU A 71 -3.33 -16.93 4.39
N LEU A 72 -2.98 -17.95 5.18
CA LEU A 72 -3.65 -18.24 6.45
C LEU A 72 -3.56 -17.08 7.46
N HIS A 73 -2.43 -16.37 7.50
CA HIS A 73 -2.28 -15.23 8.39
C HIS A 73 -3.27 -14.12 7.98
N LEU A 74 -3.35 -13.81 6.68
CA LEU A 74 -4.26 -12.79 6.18
C LEU A 74 -5.73 -13.18 6.38
N GLU A 75 -6.10 -14.45 6.20
CA GLU A 75 -7.47 -14.92 6.49
C GLU A 75 -7.86 -14.74 7.96
N ILE A 76 -6.96 -15.08 8.89
CA ILE A 76 -7.22 -14.92 10.34
C ILE A 76 -7.36 -13.44 10.70
N ILE A 77 -6.54 -12.56 10.13
CA ILE A 77 -6.63 -11.12 10.35
C ILE A 77 -7.96 -10.56 9.82
N ILE A 78 -8.41 -10.99 8.64
CA ILE A 78 -9.69 -10.57 8.06
C ILE A 78 -10.87 -11.09 8.90
N ASP A 79 -10.81 -12.32 9.39
CA ASP A 79 -11.83 -12.87 10.29
C ASP A 79 -11.86 -12.11 11.64
N ARG A 80 -10.70 -11.76 12.20
CA ARG A 80 -10.60 -10.89 13.39
C ARG A 80 -11.24 -9.53 13.15
N LEU A 81 -10.92 -8.87 12.03
CA LEU A 81 -11.52 -7.58 11.65
C LEU A 81 -13.05 -7.67 11.54
N ARG A 82 -13.55 -8.77 10.98
CA ARG A 82 -14.99 -9.03 10.88
C ARG A 82 -15.66 -9.30 12.23
N ARG A 83 -15.01 -10.04 13.13
CA ARG A 83 -15.57 -10.42 14.44
C ARG A 83 -15.49 -9.30 15.48
N GLU A 84 -14.31 -8.69 15.61
CA GLU A 84 -14.05 -7.70 16.66
C GLU A 84 -14.60 -6.33 16.28
N PHE A 85 -14.42 -5.92 15.01
CA PHE A 85 -14.77 -4.57 14.57
C PHE A 85 -16.07 -4.52 13.75
N LYS A 86 -16.69 -5.68 13.47
CA LYS A 86 -17.89 -5.82 12.62
C LYS A 86 -17.71 -5.14 11.26
N LEU A 87 -16.49 -5.12 10.76
CA LEU A 87 -16.14 -4.53 9.48
C LEU A 87 -16.35 -5.57 8.37
N GLU A 88 -17.09 -5.20 7.35
CA GLU A 88 -17.15 -5.99 6.12
C GLU A 88 -16.12 -5.46 5.13
N ILE A 89 -15.11 -6.30 4.83
CA ILE A 89 -13.99 -5.98 3.96
C ILE A 89 -14.07 -6.89 2.75
N ASN A 90 -13.85 -6.33 1.56
CA ASN A 90 -13.64 -7.10 0.34
C ASN A 90 -12.15 -7.34 0.17
N GLN A 91 -11.78 -8.59 -0.09
CA GLN A 91 -10.42 -8.99 -0.41
C GLN A 91 -10.30 -9.22 -1.91
N GLY A 92 -9.21 -8.74 -2.51
CA GLY A 92 -8.88 -8.94 -3.91
C GLY A 92 -7.39 -9.07 -4.14
N ALA A 93 -6.99 -9.60 -5.30
CA ALA A 93 -5.59 -9.55 -5.69
C ALA A 93 -5.16 -8.08 -5.91
N PRO A 94 -3.97 -7.67 -5.45
CA PRO A 94 -3.46 -6.33 -5.70
C PRO A 94 -3.33 -6.09 -7.20
N GLN A 95 -3.79 -4.93 -7.65
CA GLN A 95 -3.57 -4.52 -9.03
C GLN A 95 -2.09 -4.29 -9.28
N VAL A 96 -1.59 -4.88 -10.37
CA VAL A 96 -0.23 -4.67 -10.85
C VAL A 96 -0.19 -3.31 -11.56
N ALA A 97 0.71 -2.43 -11.11
CA ALA A 97 0.98 -1.17 -11.80
C ALA A 97 1.77 -1.45 -13.08
N TYR A 98 1.06 -1.53 -14.20
CA TYR A 98 1.69 -1.64 -15.51
C TYR A 98 2.32 -0.31 -15.90
N LYS A 99 3.61 -0.32 -16.21
CA LYS A 99 4.33 0.84 -16.73
C LYS A 99 4.63 0.62 -18.20
N GLU A 100 4.33 1.62 -19.00
CA GLU A 100 4.69 1.63 -20.41
C GLU A 100 6.09 2.24 -20.56
N ALA A 101 6.97 1.53 -21.26
CA ALA A 101 8.30 2.02 -21.61
C ALA A 101 8.47 1.94 -23.13
N LEU A 102 8.96 3.02 -23.72
CA LEU A 102 9.36 3.03 -25.12
C LEU A 102 10.67 2.24 -25.25
N THR A 103 10.66 1.20 -26.07
CA THR A 103 11.84 0.34 -26.31
C THR A 103 12.76 0.88 -27.41
N ALA A 104 12.28 1.80 -28.23
CA ALA A 104 13.02 2.38 -29.34
C ALA A 104 12.99 3.92 -29.26
N THR A 105 14.11 4.54 -29.66
CA THR A 105 14.21 5.98 -29.78
C THR A 105 13.62 6.40 -31.13
N ILE A 106 12.58 7.23 -31.09
CA ILE A 106 11.93 7.78 -32.29
C ILE A 106 12.08 9.30 -32.24
N GLU A 107 12.59 9.89 -33.31
CA GLU A 107 12.53 11.34 -33.53
C GLU A 107 11.13 11.66 -34.10
N HIS A 108 10.28 12.27 -33.28
CA HIS A 108 8.94 12.70 -33.68
C HIS A 108 8.91 14.22 -33.78
N LYS A 109 8.41 14.73 -34.91
CA LYS A 109 8.21 16.15 -35.15
C LYS A 109 6.72 16.42 -35.33
N GLU A 110 6.12 17.22 -34.46
CA GLU A 110 4.70 17.55 -34.49
C GLU A 110 4.45 19.06 -34.61
N VAL A 111 3.70 19.43 -35.65
CA VAL A 111 3.31 20.82 -35.89
C VAL A 111 1.88 21.03 -35.41
N TYR A 112 1.73 21.65 -34.24
CA TYR A 112 0.44 22.03 -33.70
C TYR A 112 -0.01 23.36 -34.31
N LYS A 113 -0.88 23.29 -35.32
CA LYS A 113 -1.51 24.45 -35.95
C LYS A 113 -3.02 24.43 -35.70
N LYS A 114 -3.49 25.22 -34.74
CA LYS A 114 -4.93 25.48 -34.54
C LYS A 114 -5.22 26.95 -34.71
N GLN A 115 -6.00 27.27 -35.74
CA GLN A 115 -6.43 28.62 -36.09
C GLN A 115 -7.95 28.70 -35.99
N THR A 116 -8.46 29.16 -34.85
CA THR A 116 -9.89 29.41 -34.64
C THR A 116 -10.08 30.91 -34.51
N GLY A 117 -10.43 31.58 -35.61
CA GLY A 117 -11.01 32.93 -35.65
C GLY A 117 -10.16 34.14 -35.21
N GLY A 118 -9.00 33.97 -34.57
CA GLY A 118 -8.11 35.05 -34.10
C GLY A 118 -6.61 34.71 -34.21
N ARG A 119 -5.73 35.48 -33.55
CA ARG A 119 -4.25 35.30 -33.56
C ARG A 119 -3.91 33.83 -33.26
N GLY A 120 -3.51 33.10 -34.30
CA GLY A 120 -3.36 31.64 -34.26
C GLY A 120 -2.24 31.18 -33.33
N LYS A 121 -2.43 30.05 -32.67
CA LYS A 121 -1.38 29.38 -31.88
C LYS A 121 -0.66 28.41 -32.82
N PHE A 122 0.64 28.62 -32.99
CA PHE A 122 1.53 27.76 -33.77
C PHE A 122 2.64 27.28 -32.85
N ALA A 123 2.84 25.96 -32.78
CA ALA A 123 3.98 25.34 -32.13
C ALA A 123 4.52 24.22 -33.02
N ASP A 124 5.83 24.16 -33.15
CA ASP A 124 6.59 23.13 -33.85
C ASP A 124 7.51 22.53 -32.78
N VAL A 125 7.34 21.24 -32.50
CA VAL A 125 8.09 20.48 -31.48
C VAL A 125 8.70 19.25 -32.14
#